data_AF-D0P1J5-F1
#
_entry.id   AF-D0P1J5-F1
#
_cell.length_a   1.000
_cell.length_b   1.000
_cell.length_c   1.000
_cell.angle_alpha   90.00
_cell.angle_beta   90.00
_cell.angle_gamma   90.00
#
_symmetry.space_group_name_H-M   'P 1'
#
loop_
_entity.id
_entity.type
_entity.pdbx_description
1 polymer ?
#
loop_
_entity_poly.entity_id
_entity_poly.type
_entity_poly.pdbx_seq_one_letter_code
_entity_poly.pdbx_strand_id
1 'polypeptide(L)'
;MLGKRPFGRPHLVIPYTLNNNDMKFVSPQGFNSGDQFFTYLKDSFDVLLAEGRAGQPKMMSVGLHCRVVGHPGRIAALLRFLDYVRSFDDVWICQREEIARHWYDNFYPGEASPAKL
;
A
#
# COMPACT_ATOMS: atom_id res chain seq x y z
N MET A 1 -13.16 -19.89 30.56
CA MET A 1 -13.65 -20.53 29.32
C MET A 1 -13.45 -19.56 28.17
N LEU A 2 -12.36 -19.70 27.41
CA LEU A 2 -12.13 -18.92 26.19
C LEU A 2 -13.16 -19.38 25.16
N GLY A 3 -14.19 -18.56 24.94
CA GLY A 3 -15.27 -18.85 24.00
C GLY A 3 -14.71 -19.09 22.60
N LYS A 4 -15.12 -20.19 21.97
CA LYS A 4 -14.81 -20.48 20.57
C LYS A 4 -15.14 -19.24 19.72
N ARG A 5 -14.16 -18.76 18.94
CA ARG A 5 -14.38 -17.66 18.00
C ARG A 5 -15.53 -18.05 17.05
N PRO A 6 -16.61 -17.25 16.95
CA PRO A 6 -17.82 -17.64 16.21
C PRO A 6 -17.58 -17.89 14.70
N PHE A 7 -16.45 -17.40 14.17
CA PHE A 7 -16.08 -17.51 12.75
C PHE A 7 -14.79 -18.32 12.52
N GLY A 8 -14.30 -19.07 13.51
CA GLY A 8 -13.09 -19.88 13.36
C GLY A 8 -11.77 -19.11 13.51
N ARG A 9 -10.86 -19.26 12.52
CA ARG A 9 -9.51 -18.68 12.56
C ARG A 9 -9.50 -17.15 12.34
N PRO A 10 -8.52 -16.40 12.88
CA PRO A 10 -8.33 -14.99 12.56
C PRO A 10 -8.18 -14.74 11.07
N HIS A 11 -8.87 -13.71 10.57
CA HIS A 11 -8.79 -13.26 9.19
C HIS A 11 -8.21 -11.85 9.14
N LEU A 12 -7.03 -11.70 8.55
CA LEU A 12 -6.36 -10.42 8.42
C LEU A 12 -6.99 -9.60 7.30
N VAL A 13 -7.29 -8.33 7.59
CA VAL A 13 -7.67 -7.35 6.58
C VAL A 13 -6.47 -6.45 6.31
N ILE A 14 -6.01 -6.41 5.06
CA ILE A 14 -5.04 -5.42 4.58
C ILE A 14 -5.82 -4.40 3.78
N PRO A 15 -5.95 -3.14 4.23
CA PRO A 15 -6.68 -2.13 3.48
C PRO A 15 -6.16 -1.92 2.05
N TYR A 16 -7.02 -1.39 1.20
CA TYR A 16 -6.69 -1.00 -0.17
C TYR A 16 -7.12 0.45 -0.43
N THR A 17 -6.87 0.97 -1.62
CA THR A 17 -7.08 2.39 -1.97
C THR A 17 -7.85 2.59 -3.26
N LEU A 18 -8.73 3.59 -3.26
CA LEU A 18 -9.36 4.17 -4.45
C LEU A 18 -8.81 5.56 -4.78
N ASN A 19 -7.97 6.12 -3.91
CA ASN A 19 -7.39 7.46 -4.09
C ASN A 19 -6.03 7.40 -4.77
N ASN A 20 -5.09 6.63 -4.20
CA ASN A 20 -3.75 6.38 -4.76
C ASN A 20 -3.86 5.34 -5.87
N ASN A 21 -4.64 5.63 -6.90
CA ASN A 21 -5.08 4.65 -7.88
C ASN A 21 -5.19 5.30 -9.26
N ASP A 22 -4.54 4.69 -10.26
CA ASP A 22 -4.53 5.19 -11.63
C ASP A 22 -5.93 5.20 -12.28
N MET A 23 -6.95 4.52 -11.70
CA MET A 23 -8.35 4.65 -12.14
C MET A 23 -8.84 6.10 -12.17
N LYS A 24 -8.19 6.99 -11.41
CA LYS A 24 -8.44 8.43 -11.44
C LYS A 24 -8.19 9.04 -12.83
N PHE A 25 -7.28 8.50 -13.65
CA PHE A 25 -7.10 8.97 -15.03
C PHE A 25 -8.33 8.80 -15.93
N VAL A 26 -9.27 7.94 -15.52
CA VAL A 26 -10.50 7.63 -16.28
C VAL A 26 -11.76 7.95 -15.48
N SER A 27 -11.61 8.65 -14.36
CA SER A 27 -12.73 9.10 -13.52
C SER A 27 -13.07 10.56 -13.85
N PRO A 28 -14.35 10.99 -13.76
CA PRO A 28 -14.74 12.39 -14.03
C PRO A 28 -13.98 13.44 -13.21
N GLN A 29 -13.54 13.08 -11.99
CA GLN A 29 -12.82 13.95 -11.06
C GLN A 29 -11.47 13.31 -10.69
N GLY A 30 -10.61 13.10 -11.68
CA GLY A 30 -9.28 12.55 -11.43
C GLY A 30 -8.18 13.23 -12.22
N PHE A 31 -7.10 12.49 -12.49
CA PHE A 31 -5.87 13.08 -12.98
C PHE A 31 -5.94 13.35 -14.49
N ASN A 32 -5.64 14.59 -14.88
CA ASN A 32 -5.55 15.01 -16.26
C ASN A 32 -4.15 14.80 -16.85
N SER A 33 -3.12 14.66 -16.01
CA SER A 33 -1.74 14.44 -16.43
C SER A 33 -0.98 13.51 -15.49
N GLY A 34 0.13 12.95 -15.99
CA GLY A 34 1.04 12.14 -15.18
C GLY A 34 1.60 12.89 -13.97
N ASP A 35 1.86 14.20 -14.11
CA ASP A 35 2.40 15.01 -13.01
C ASP A 35 1.43 15.11 -11.84
N GLN A 36 0.13 15.22 -12.09
CA GLN A 36 -0.87 15.21 -11.01
C GLN A 36 -0.87 13.88 -10.25
N PHE A 37 -0.76 12.75 -10.96
CA PHE A 37 -0.65 11.43 -10.32
C PHE A 37 0.63 11.30 -9.50
N PHE A 38 1.77 11.69 -10.07
CA PHE A 38 3.06 11.68 -9.37
C PHE A 38 3.02 12.53 -8.10
N THR A 39 2.59 13.79 -8.19
CA THR A 39 2.52 14.69 -7.03
C THR A 39 1.59 14.13 -5.96
N TYR A 40 0.42 13.60 -6.34
CA TYR A 40 -0.51 13.02 -5.39
C TYR A 40 0.08 11.80 -4.64
N LEU A 41 0.78 10.93 -5.35
CA LEU A 41 1.49 9.79 -4.74
C LEU A 41 2.65 10.25 -3.85
N LYS A 42 3.45 11.22 -4.31
CA LYS A 42 4.56 11.80 -3.56
C LYS A 42 4.09 12.42 -2.25
N ASP A 43 3.07 13.26 -2.29
CA ASP A 43 2.55 13.94 -1.10
C ASP A 43 1.99 12.93 -0.09
N SER A 44 1.26 11.92 -0.58
CA SER A 44 0.76 10.82 0.26
C SER A 44 1.91 10.05 0.91
N PHE A 45 2.97 9.77 0.17
CA PHE A 45 4.14 9.07 0.68
C PHE A 45 4.91 9.92 1.70
N ASP A 46 5.14 11.21 1.42
CA ASP A 46 5.92 12.10 2.30
C ASP A 46 5.26 12.25 3.68
N VAL A 47 3.92 12.36 3.72
CA VAL A 47 3.17 12.40 4.98
C VAL A 47 3.35 11.09 5.77
N LEU A 48 3.17 9.94 5.12
CA LEU A 48 3.31 8.64 5.78
C LEU A 48 4.76 8.35 6.21
N LEU A 49 5.74 8.82 5.44
CA LEU A 49 7.15 8.72 5.78
C LEU A 49 7.48 9.57 7.01
N ALA A 50 6.96 10.80 7.08
CA ALA A 50 7.12 11.66 8.24
C ALA A 50 6.50 11.04 9.50
N GLU A 51 5.28 10.49 9.40
CA GLU A 51 4.65 9.74 10.50
C GLU A 51 5.47 8.49 10.90
N GLY A 52 6.01 7.77 9.92
CA GLY A 52 6.88 6.62 10.13
C GLY A 52 8.15 6.97 10.89
N ARG A 53 8.83 8.04 10.49
CA ARG A 53 10.03 8.57 11.15
C ARG A 53 9.75 9.13 12.54
N ALA A 54 8.52 9.58 12.80
CA ALA A 54 8.04 9.93 14.13
C ALA A 54 7.69 8.70 15.01
N GLY A 55 7.98 7.47 14.53
CA GLY A 55 7.80 6.22 15.29
C GLY A 55 6.45 5.54 15.05
N GLN A 56 5.69 5.96 14.04
CA GLN A 56 4.35 5.44 13.74
C GLN A 56 4.23 4.99 12.27
N PRO A 57 5.01 3.99 11.81
CA PRO A 57 4.97 3.55 10.42
C PRO A 57 3.58 3.04 10.02
N LYS A 58 3.26 3.22 8.73
CA LYS A 58 1.99 2.85 8.09
C LYS A 58 2.26 2.25 6.72
N MET A 59 1.25 1.62 6.13
CA MET A 59 1.32 1.12 4.76
C MET A 59 0.70 2.10 3.76
N MET A 60 1.17 2.06 2.51
CA MET A 60 0.56 2.74 1.37
C MET A 60 0.29 1.72 0.27
N SER A 61 -0.93 1.69 -0.27
CA SER A 61 -1.24 0.96 -1.51
C SER A 61 -1.16 1.91 -2.71
N VAL A 62 -0.78 1.39 -3.87
CA VAL A 62 -0.90 2.07 -5.17
C VAL A 62 -1.64 1.14 -6.14
N GLY A 63 -2.81 1.56 -6.60
CA GLY A 63 -3.63 0.83 -7.54
C GLY A 63 -3.24 1.13 -8.99
N LEU A 64 -3.04 0.08 -9.78
CA LEU A 64 -2.62 0.18 -11.18
C LEU A 64 -3.47 -0.73 -12.07
N HIS A 65 -3.74 -0.28 -13.29
CA HIS A 65 -4.44 -1.06 -14.31
C HIS A 65 -3.65 -1.07 -15.61
N CYS A 66 -3.43 -2.25 -16.19
CA CYS A 66 -2.61 -2.42 -17.41
C CYS A 66 -3.04 -1.48 -18.54
N ARG A 67 -4.36 -1.34 -18.74
CA ARG A 67 -4.96 -0.48 -19.78
C ARG A 67 -4.95 1.02 -19.46
N VAL A 68 -4.49 1.42 -18.27
CA VAL A 68 -4.55 2.82 -17.82
C VAL A 68 -3.13 3.37 -17.65
N VAL A 69 -2.37 2.95 -16.63
CA VAL A 69 -0.98 3.43 -16.46
C VAL A 69 -0.05 2.96 -17.57
N GLY A 70 -0.36 1.86 -18.27
CA GLY A 70 0.47 1.30 -19.34
C GLY A 70 0.60 2.18 -20.59
N HIS A 71 -0.20 3.25 -20.70
CA HIS A 71 -0.01 4.24 -21.77
C HIS A 71 1.30 5.00 -21.58
N PRO A 72 2.12 5.21 -22.63
CA PRO A 72 3.42 5.88 -22.53
C PRO A 72 3.36 7.26 -21.86
N GLY A 73 2.31 8.04 -22.11
CA GLY A 73 2.11 9.36 -21.48
C GLY A 73 1.78 9.32 -19.98
N ARG A 74 1.48 8.15 -19.40
CA ARG A 74 1.13 7.98 -17.97
C ARG A 74 2.20 7.20 -17.21
N ILE A 75 2.81 6.18 -17.83
CA ILE A 75 3.81 5.34 -17.16
C ILE A 75 5.03 6.12 -16.67
N ALA A 76 5.41 7.20 -17.37
CA ALA A 76 6.51 8.07 -16.96
C ALA A 76 6.34 8.60 -15.52
N ALA A 77 5.11 8.91 -15.10
CA ALA A 77 4.84 9.37 -13.74
C ALA A 77 5.01 8.26 -12.69
N LEU A 78 4.62 7.03 -13.01
CA LEU A 78 4.83 5.87 -12.14
C LEU A 78 6.33 5.59 -11.98
N LEU A 79 7.11 5.63 -13.06
CA LEU A 79 8.56 5.43 -13.00
C LEU A 79 9.23 6.46 -12.09
N ARG A 80 8.91 7.75 -12.26
CA ARG A 80 9.41 8.81 -11.37
C ARG A 80 9.04 8.57 -9.90
N PHE A 81 7.82 8.09 -9.63
CA PHE A 81 7.42 7.77 -8.25
C PHE A 81 8.21 6.59 -7.69
N LEU A 82 8.44 5.54 -8.49
CA LEU A 82 9.26 4.39 -8.10
C LEU A 82 10.70 4.80 -7.83
N ASP A 83 11.29 5.64 -8.67
CA ASP A 83 12.64 6.18 -8.46
C ASP A 83 12.70 7.04 -7.19
N TYR A 84 11.67 7.86 -6.94
CA TYR A 84 11.57 8.66 -5.73
C TYR A 84 11.53 7.80 -4.46
N VAL A 85 10.61 6.82 -4.36
CA VAL A 85 10.51 5.98 -3.15
C VAL A 85 11.75 5.11 -2.92
N ARG A 86 12.43 4.70 -4.00
CA ARG A 86 13.70 3.95 -3.93
C ARG A 86 14.88 4.78 -3.47
N SER A 87 14.75 6.10 -3.43
CA SER A 87 15.81 6.99 -2.92
C SER A 87 15.88 7.07 -1.39
N PHE A 88 14.96 6.38 -0.69
CA PHE A 88 14.89 6.34 0.77
C PHE A 88 15.22 4.93 1.29
N ASP A 89 16.15 4.84 2.23
CA ASP A 89 16.61 3.55 2.78
C ASP A 89 15.61 2.90 3.75
N ASP A 90 14.67 3.68 4.29
CA ASP A 90 13.70 3.27 5.31
C ASP A 90 12.32 2.87 4.74
N VAL A 91 12.28 2.43 3.48
CA VAL A 91 11.05 2.04 2.77
C VAL A 91 11.02 0.55 2.45
N TRP A 92 9.95 -0.13 2.87
CA TRP A 92 9.70 -1.53 2.53
C TRP A 92 8.74 -1.67 1.34
N ILE A 93 9.30 -1.89 0.15
CA ILE A 93 8.52 -2.24 -1.06
C ILE A 93 8.27 -3.74 -1.05
N CYS A 94 7.01 -4.15 -0.91
CA CYS A 94 6.65 -5.55 -0.70
C CYS A 94 5.32 -5.94 -1.35
N GLN A 95 5.13 -7.25 -1.46
CA GLN A 95 3.86 -7.87 -1.80
C GLN A 95 2.92 -7.86 -0.60
N ARG A 96 1.61 -7.88 -0.86
CA ARG A 96 0.58 -7.93 0.20
C ARG A 96 0.68 -9.20 1.05
N GLU A 97 1.16 -10.30 0.49
CA GLU A 97 1.39 -11.54 1.25
C GLU A 97 2.53 -11.40 2.27
N GLU A 98 3.54 -10.58 1.98
CA GLU A 98 4.67 -10.36 2.90
C GLU A 98 4.21 -9.52 4.10
N ILE A 99 3.36 -8.51 3.87
CA ILE A 99 2.66 -7.77 4.93
C ILE A 99 1.83 -8.74 5.78
N ALA A 100 1.11 -9.67 5.15
CA ALA A 100 0.30 -10.63 5.88
C ALA A 100 1.17 -11.52 6.78
N ARG A 101 2.24 -12.10 6.24
CA ARG A 101 3.22 -12.91 7.00
C ARG A 101 3.81 -12.11 8.16
N HIS A 102 4.27 -10.88 7.91
CA HIS A 102 4.76 -9.99 8.95
C HIS A 102 3.72 -9.77 10.07
N TRP A 103 2.45 -9.56 9.71
CA TRP A 103 1.39 -9.36 10.70
C TRP A 103 1.10 -10.63 11.52
N TYR A 104 1.10 -11.79 10.87
CA TYR A 104 0.91 -13.08 11.54
C TYR A 104 2.08 -13.41 12.49
N ASP A 105 3.31 -13.04 12.15
CA ASP A 105 4.50 -13.33 12.96
C ASP A 105 4.65 -12.39 14.16
N ASN A 106 4.20 -11.14 14.05
CA ASN A 106 4.45 -10.11 15.07
C ASN A 106 3.21 -9.69 15.86
N PHE A 107 2.00 -9.85 15.30
CA PHE A 107 0.77 -9.27 15.83
C PHE A 107 -0.41 -10.26 15.85
N TYR A 108 -0.14 -11.56 16.00
CA TYR A 108 -1.19 -12.58 16.02
C TYR A 108 -2.18 -12.38 17.18
N PRO A 109 -3.50 -12.40 16.94
CA PRO A 109 -4.48 -12.32 18.01
C PRO A 109 -4.65 -13.69 18.69
N GLY A 110 -3.78 -13.99 19.67
CA GLY A 110 -3.83 -15.19 20.52
C GLY A 110 -2.45 -15.68 20.98
N GLU A 111 -2.41 -16.73 21.80
CA GLU A 111 -1.17 -17.24 22.43
C GLU A 111 -0.15 -17.85 21.43
N ALA A 112 -0.55 -18.19 20.21
CA ALA A 112 0.38 -18.66 19.18
C ALA A 112 -0.16 -18.41 17.77
N SER A 113 0.71 -17.88 16.90
CA SER A 113 0.50 -17.91 15.46
C SER A 113 0.53 -19.37 14.99
N PRO A 114 -0.48 -19.87 14.25
CA PRO A 114 -0.42 -21.20 13.67
C PRO A 114 0.79 -21.22 12.74
N ALA A 115 1.71 -22.15 12.99
CA ALA A 115 2.98 -22.25 12.28
C ALA A 115 2.81 -22.04 10.77
N LYS A 116 3.52 -21.03 10.25
CA LYS A 116 3.85 -20.69 8.85
C LYS A 116 2.83 -21.12 7.78
N LEU A 117 2.17 -20.11 7.18
CA LEU A 117 1.57 -20.20 5.83
C LEU A 117 2.59 -20.62 4.77
#